data_AF-A0A939YAG4-F1
#
_entry.id   AF-A0A939YAG4-F1
#
_cell.length_a   1.000
_cell.length_b   1.000
_cell.length_c   1.000
_cell.angle_alpha   90.00
_cell.angle_beta   90.00
_cell.angle_gamma   90.00
#
_symmetry.space_group_name_H-M   'P 1'
#
loop_
_entity.id
_entity.type
_entity.pdbx_description
1 polymer ?
#
loop_
_entity_poly.entity_id
_entity_poly.type
_entity_poly.pdbx_seq_one_letter_code
_entity_poly.pdbx_strand_id
1 'polypeptide(L)'
;MSENDKNKELSSEELNNLLDDYIASIESRAGADKRPAPLEPELPESSALPDDLLLPEVTGEKPARPETDEPEAPLTLHFTNVSALDSIGRTQELNIDNHLSDEAPSELAEFNREGAEAPAVEGDAAEQPAQKSEDEPEVPWYKRAVKKVGSFIWNSGFLLKAGVYILIVLAISAFLSYYIIAVGNDVMAFVKSDREVTVTIPENITRKELSFLLEKNGIISYDWAFNLFLIYKGCDESSFLTGEHTFNAKMNYSQIISELTEVKRNLEEVSITIPEGYTVDQIIDLLTSQGIGTREKYIEAINEYPYQHEFVKELEKLGYSSDRVYRLEGYLYPDTYYFYKDSAEYLVINKMLNNFNNKFWIYYESTFKEEIEKTGLTFDEIITLASMIQSEAKLEIDFEYISYVFRNRLSHPSTFPRLESDATV
;
A
#
# COMPACT_ATOMS: atom_id res chain seq x y z
N MET A 1 -58.99 5.37 12.99
CA MET A 1 -57.66 5.65 12.40
C MET A 1 -56.65 5.33 13.49
N SER A 2 -56.03 4.16 13.59
CA SER A 2 -55.30 3.34 12.60
C SER A 2 -54.13 4.07 11.96
N GLU A 3 -52.94 3.84 12.51
CA GLU A 3 -51.66 3.98 11.83
C GLU A 3 -50.72 2.93 12.44
N ASN A 4 -50.87 1.68 12.00
CA ASN A 4 -49.97 0.59 12.36
C ASN A 4 -50.05 -0.48 11.25
N ASP A 5 -49.30 -0.30 10.17
CA ASP A 5 -49.21 -1.31 9.10
C ASP A 5 -47.99 -1.05 8.18
N LYS A 6 -46.77 -1.30 8.66
CA LYS A 6 -45.59 -1.56 7.82
C LYS A 6 -44.56 -2.42 8.58
N ASN A 7 -44.82 -3.72 8.64
CA ASN A 7 -43.86 -4.83 8.53
C ASN A 7 -44.57 -6.11 8.96
N LYS A 8 -45.27 -6.73 8.01
CA LYS A 8 -45.78 -8.09 8.18
C LYS A 8 -44.69 -9.01 7.63
N GLU A 9 -43.90 -9.60 8.52
CA GLU A 9 -43.04 -10.73 8.17
C GLU A 9 -43.93 -11.84 7.61
N LEU A 10 -43.67 -12.26 6.36
CA LEU A 10 -44.37 -13.39 5.75
C LEU A 10 -44.06 -14.64 6.56
N SER A 11 -45.08 -15.45 6.84
CA SER A 11 -44.87 -16.70 7.58
C SER A 11 -44.01 -17.67 6.76
N SER A 12 -43.28 -18.56 7.42
CA SER A 12 -42.50 -19.60 6.74
C SER A 12 -43.34 -20.45 5.78
N GLU A 13 -44.64 -20.54 6.02
CA GLU A 13 -45.60 -21.26 5.18
C GLU A 13 -45.93 -20.50 3.89
N GLU A 14 -46.03 -19.17 3.96
CA GLU A 14 -46.21 -18.32 2.77
C GLU A 14 -44.95 -18.29 1.89
N LEU A 15 -43.75 -18.34 2.50
CA LEU A 15 -42.49 -18.43 1.75
C LEU A 15 -42.32 -19.78 1.04
N ASN A 16 -42.72 -20.88 1.67
CA ASN A 16 -42.65 -22.20 1.05
C ASN A 16 -43.60 -22.32 -0.14
N ASN A 17 -44.82 -21.78 -0.02
CA ASN A 17 -45.78 -21.76 -1.14
C ASN A 17 -45.27 -20.92 -2.32
N LEU A 18 -44.59 -19.78 -2.06
CA LEU A 18 -43.97 -18.98 -3.12
C LEU A 18 -42.78 -19.68 -3.78
N LEU A 19 -42.04 -20.50 -3.02
CA LEU A 19 -40.94 -21.30 -3.55
C LEU A 19 -41.45 -22.43 -4.45
N ASP A 20 -42.53 -23.10 -4.03
CA ASP A 20 -43.16 -24.17 -4.80
C ASP A 20 -43.76 -23.63 -6.11
N ASP A 21 -44.43 -22.47 -6.07
CA ASP A 21 -44.95 -21.80 -7.29
C ASP A 21 -43.81 -21.36 -8.23
N TYR A 22 -42.67 -20.94 -7.69
CA TYR A 22 -41.50 -20.56 -8.49
C TYR A 22 -40.86 -21.76 -9.18
N ILE A 23 -40.71 -22.89 -8.47
CA ILE A 23 -40.19 -24.15 -9.00
C ILE A 23 -41.12 -24.69 -10.11
N ALA A 24 -42.44 -24.68 -9.88
CA ALA A 24 -43.42 -25.08 -10.90
C ALA A 24 -43.35 -24.20 -12.16
N SER A 25 -43.04 -22.91 -12.02
CA SER A 25 -42.83 -21.99 -13.16
C SER A 25 -41.58 -22.36 -13.98
N ILE A 26 -40.50 -22.78 -13.32
CA ILE A 26 -39.25 -23.21 -13.97
C ILE A 26 -39.45 -24.53 -14.71
N GLU A 27 -40.12 -25.50 -14.10
CA GLU A 27 -40.40 -26.80 -14.73
C GLU A 27 -41.31 -26.66 -15.95
N SER A 28 -42.29 -25.73 -15.91
CA SER A 28 -43.14 -25.42 -17.07
C SER A 28 -42.35 -24.82 -18.24
N ARG A 29 -41.28 -24.07 -17.95
CA ARG A 29 -40.36 -23.49 -18.94
C ARG A 29 -39.36 -24.51 -19.47
N ALA A 30 -38.93 -25.46 -18.66
CA ALA A 30 -38.03 -26.55 -19.05
C ALA A 30 -38.72 -27.65 -19.89
N GLY A 31 -40.05 -27.79 -19.78
CA GLY A 31 -40.83 -28.77 -20.54
C GLY A 31 -40.98 -28.48 -22.04
N ALA A 32 -40.54 -27.32 -22.55
CA ALA A 32 -40.77 -26.88 -23.92
C ALA A 32 -39.61 -27.13 -24.92
N ASP A 33 -38.44 -27.62 -24.49
CA ASP A 33 -37.33 -27.95 -25.39
C ASP A 33 -36.89 -29.42 -25.20
N LYS A 34 -37.74 -30.36 -25.65
CA LYS A 34 -37.33 -31.75 -25.88
C LYS A 34 -37.02 -31.94 -27.37
N ARG A 35 -35.78 -31.62 -27.77
CA ARG A 35 -35.23 -32.14 -29.02
C ARG A 35 -34.90 -33.64 -28.84
N PRO A 36 -35.24 -34.51 -29.80
CA PRO A 36 -34.87 -35.92 -29.73
C PRO A 36 -33.34 -36.08 -29.87
N ALA A 37 -32.81 -37.10 -29.19
CA ALA A 37 -31.38 -37.43 -29.13
C ALA A 37 -30.76 -37.63 -30.54
N PRO A 38 -29.50 -37.23 -30.77
CA PRO A 38 -28.81 -37.52 -32.02
C PRO A 38 -28.56 -39.03 -32.17
N LEU A 39 -28.87 -39.55 -33.35
CA LEU A 39 -28.51 -40.90 -33.79
C LEU A 39 -26.99 -40.99 -34.00
N GLU A 40 -26.38 -42.09 -33.57
CA GLU A 40 -24.98 -42.43 -33.87
C GLU A 40 -24.72 -42.35 -35.40
N PRO A 41 -23.68 -41.65 -35.87
CA PRO A 41 -23.31 -41.69 -37.28
C PRO A 41 -22.46 -42.93 -37.57
N GLU A 42 -22.99 -43.82 -38.40
CA GLU A 42 -22.20 -44.85 -39.09
C GLU A 42 -21.19 -44.17 -40.04
N LEU A 43 -19.93 -44.61 -39.95
CA LEU A 43 -18.82 -44.21 -40.83
C LEU A 43 -19.11 -44.56 -42.30
N PRO A 44 -18.95 -43.63 -43.27
CA PRO A 44 -18.76 -44.02 -44.65
C PRO A 44 -17.27 -44.16 -44.98
N GLU A 45 -16.98 -45.25 -45.68
CA GLU A 45 -15.69 -45.60 -46.26
C GLU A 45 -15.16 -44.55 -47.26
N SER A 46 -13.86 -44.27 -47.16
CA SER A 46 -12.90 -44.07 -48.27
C SER A 46 -13.46 -43.69 -49.65
N SER A 47 -13.25 -42.44 -50.07
CA SER A 47 -12.85 -42.12 -51.46
C SER A 47 -12.29 -40.70 -51.59
N ALA A 48 -11.42 -40.51 -52.58
CA ALA A 48 -10.47 -39.43 -52.76
C ALA A 48 -11.07 -38.07 -53.21
N LEU A 49 -10.39 -36.99 -52.81
CA LEU A 49 -10.07 -35.68 -53.46
C LEU A 49 -10.83 -35.29 -54.76
N PRO A 50 -11.16 -33.99 -54.96
CA PRO A 50 -10.14 -33.08 -55.51
C PRO A 50 -10.15 -31.60 -55.07
N ASP A 51 -8.99 -30.99 -55.34
CA ASP A 51 -8.68 -29.57 -55.42
C ASP A 51 -9.69 -28.78 -56.26
N ASP A 52 -10.20 -27.69 -55.69
CA ASP A 52 -10.47 -26.40 -56.34
C ASP A 52 -11.51 -25.63 -55.51
N LEU A 53 -11.07 -24.53 -54.87
CA LEU A 53 -11.81 -23.27 -54.80
C LEU A 53 -10.96 -22.21 -54.10
N LEU A 54 -10.20 -21.50 -54.93
CA LEU A 54 -9.48 -20.29 -54.61
C LEU A 54 -10.41 -19.06 -54.65
N LEU A 55 -10.31 -18.25 -53.57
CA LEU A 55 -10.43 -16.77 -53.48
C LEU A 55 -11.83 -16.11 -53.49
N PRO A 56 -12.02 -14.87 -52.95
CA PRO A 56 -10.98 -13.90 -52.55
C PRO A 56 -11.12 -13.20 -51.18
N GLU A 57 -9.98 -12.61 -50.84
CA GLU A 57 -9.67 -11.54 -49.89
C GLU A 57 -10.60 -10.31 -50.03
N VAL A 58 -11.14 -9.80 -48.91
CA VAL A 58 -11.86 -8.52 -48.87
C VAL A 58 -11.14 -7.57 -47.91
N THR A 59 -10.58 -6.54 -48.50
CA THR A 59 -9.98 -5.35 -47.90
C THR A 59 -11.03 -4.37 -47.36
N GLY A 60 -10.77 -3.78 -46.19
CA GLY A 60 -11.09 -2.40 -45.80
C GLY A 60 -12.56 -1.98 -45.62
N GLU A 61 -12.95 -1.64 -44.38
CA GLU A 61 -13.32 -0.27 -43.93
C GLU A 61 -14.07 -0.29 -42.59
N LYS A 62 -13.72 0.67 -41.73
CA LYS A 62 -14.30 0.96 -40.41
C LYS A 62 -15.58 1.79 -40.58
N PRO A 63 -16.71 1.45 -39.93
CA PRO A 63 -17.82 2.38 -39.79
C PRO A 63 -17.76 3.15 -38.46
N ALA A 64 -18.07 4.43 -38.57
CA ALA A 64 -18.10 5.44 -37.52
C ALA A 64 -19.36 5.37 -36.64
N ARG A 65 -19.24 5.97 -35.45
CA ARG A 65 -20.26 6.19 -34.42
C ARG A 65 -21.27 7.26 -34.86
N PRO A 66 -22.58 7.13 -34.57
CA PRO A 66 -23.51 8.23 -34.76
C PRO A 66 -23.47 9.20 -33.57
N GLU A 67 -23.34 10.49 -33.90
CA GLU A 67 -23.61 11.66 -33.06
C GLU A 67 -25.13 11.83 -32.88
N THR A 68 -25.54 12.28 -31.70
CA THR A 68 -26.85 12.90 -31.49
C THR A 68 -26.65 14.20 -30.73
N ASP A 69 -27.00 15.29 -31.41
CA ASP A 69 -27.18 16.65 -30.93
C ASP A 69 -28.31 16.73 -29.89
N GLU A 70 -28.10 17.45 -28.78
CA GLU A 70 -28.88 18.64 -28.41
C GLU A 70 -28.25 19.36 -27.19
N PRO A 71 -28.47 20.69 -27.04
CA PRO A 71 -27.65 21.57 -26.21
C PRO A 71 -28.34 21.96 -24.88
N GLU A 72 -27.61 21.97 -23.76
CA GLU A 72 -28.05 22.69 -22.56
C GLU A 72 -26.96 23.58 -21.97
N ALA A 73 -27.38 24.81 -21.68
CA ALA A 73 -26.61 25.97 -21.25
C ALA A 73 -26.27 25.92 -19.73
N PRO A 74 -25.37 26.79 -19.24
CA PRO A 74 -24.75 26.63 -17.92
C PRO A 74 -25.62 27.19 -16.80
N LEU A 75 -25.82 26.42 -15.72
CA LEU A 75 -26.42 26.91 -14.48
C LEU A 75 -25.35 27.45 -13.53
N THR A 76 -25.17 28.77 -13.59
CA THR A 76 -24.53 29.57 -12.55
C THR A 76 -25.50 29.91 -11.42
N LEU A 77 -24.99 29.79 -10.18
CA LEU A 77 -25.29 30.59 -8.98
C LEU A 77 -26.71 30.55 -8.37
N HIS A 78 -26.82 29.97 -7.18
CA HIS A 78 -27.63 30.51 -6.07
C HIS A 78 -27.13 29.98 -4.71
N PHE A 79 -26.23 30.70 -4.04
CA PHE A 79 -26.20 30.80 -2.58
C PHE A 79 -25.59 32.15 -2.20
N THR A 80 -26.44 33.17 -2.15
CA THR A 80 -26.17 34.37 -1.37
C THR A 80 -26.68 34.16 0.05
N ASN A 81 -25.87 34.63 1.00
CA ASN A 81 -26.23 35.13 2.32
C ASN A 81 -25.92 34.21 3.51
N VAL A 82 -24.70 34.36 4.04
CA VAL A 82 -24.41 34.13 5.46
C VAL A 82 -23.79 35.41 6.03
N SER A 83 -24.57 36.49 6.01
CA SER A 83 -24.29 37.68 6.82
C SER A 83 -24.86 37.46 8.22
N ALA A 84 -24.31 36.50 8.98
CA ALA A 84 -24.52 36.36 10.43
C ALA A 84 -23.71 35.17 10.96
N LEU A 85 -22.43 35.40 11.27
CA LEU A 85 -21.68 34.73 12.35
C LEU A 85 -20.39 35.52 12.60
N ASP A 86 -20.56 36.83 12.77
CA ASP A 86 -19.53 37.69 13.36
C ASP A 86 -19.72 37.67 14.88
N SER A 87 -19.33 36.56 15.50
CA SER A 87 -19.02 36.47 16.93
C SER A 87 -18.56 35.07 17.29
N ILE A 88 -17.24 34.91 17.44
CA ILE A 88 -16.50 34.08 18.41
C ILE A 88 -15.18 33.66 17.75
N GLY A 89 -14.06 34.15 18.32
CA GLY A 89 -12.73 33.61 18.07
C GLY A 89 -11.76 34.60 17.44
N ARG A 90 -10.89 35.19 18.25
CA ARG A 90 -9.71 35.95 17.81
C ARG A 90 -8.84 35.06 16.90
N THR A 91 -8.70 35.41 15.63
CA THR A 91 -7.53 35.04 14.84
C THR A 91 -6.41 36.01 15.19
N GLN A 92 -5.36 35.50 15.84
CA GLN A 92 -4.10 36.22 15.97
C GLN A 92 -3.29 35.85 14.73
N GLU A 93 -3.26 36.75 13.73
CA GLU A 93 -2.31 36.64 12.62
C GLU A 93 -0.91 36.57 13.21
N LEU A 94 -0.25 35.43 13.03
CA LEU A 94 1.10 35.18 13.52
C LEU A 94 2.06 35.36 12.36
N ASN A 95 2.93 36.34 12.49
CA ASN A 95 4.07 36.56 11.60
C ASN A 95 5.10 35.44 11.85
N ILE A 96 5.08 34.41 11.02
CA ILE A 96 5.89 33.19 11.12
C ILE A 96 7.37 33.48 10.76
N ASP A 97 7.63 34.51 9.96
CA ASP A 97 8.96 34.81 9.42
C ASP A 97 9.97 35.21 10.51
N ASN A 98 9.52 35.88 11.57
CA ASN A 98 10.40 36.38 12.64
C ASN A 98 10.90 35.30 13.63
N HIS A 99 10.38 34.07 13.58
CA HIS A 99 10.80 33.01 14.50
C HIS A 99 11.74 31.97 13.87
N LEU A 100 11.91 32.02 12.55
CA LEU A 100 12.79 31.13 11.78
C LEU A 100 14.15 31.77 11.44
N SER A 101 14.31 33.08 11.68
CA SER A 101 15.59 33.79 11.53
C SER A 101 16.50 33.59 12.76
N ASP A 102 17.04 32.38 12.91
CA ASP A 102 18.30 32.21 13.63
C ASP A 102 19.46 32.68 12.71
N GLU A 103 19.58 33.99 12.55
CA GLU A 103 20.86 34.61 12.20
C GLU A 103 21.60 34.92 13.50
N ALA A 104 22.79 34.33 13.68
CA ALA A 104 23.70 34.71 14.74
C ALA A 104 23.96 36.23 14.67
N PRO A 105 24.00 36.95 15.82
CA PRO A 105 24.27 38.38 15.78
C PRO A 105 25.64 38.63 15.13
N SER A 106 25.61 39.35 14.01
CA SER A 106 26.78 39.84 13.29
C SER A 106 27.40 41.04 14.01
N GLU A 107 27.88 40.84 15.24
CA GLU A 107 28.81 41.76 15.91
C GLU A 107 30.24 41.21 15.83
N LEU A 108 30.80 40.99 14.64
CA LEU A 108 32.24 40.68 14.50
C LEU A 108 32.79 40.93 13.08
N ALA A 109 32.35 42.00 12.40
CA ALA A 109 32.95 42.38 11.12
C ALA A 109 32.81 43.87 10.81
N GLU A 110 33.42 44.75 11.61
CA GLU A 110 33.77 46.08 11.14
C GLU A 110 35.02 46.58 11.86
N PHE A 111 36.17 45.99 11.52
CA PHE A 111 37.47 46.54 11.85
C PHE A 111 38.36 46.50 10.61
N ASN A 112 38.29 47.58 9.82
CA ASN A 112 39.40 48.26 9.15
C ASN A 112 38.91 49.01 7.90
N ARG A 113 38.87 50.34 7.97
CA ARG A 113 39.65 51.24 7.10
C ARG A 113 39.40 52.72 7.44
N GLU A 114 40.51 53.46 7.41
CA GLU A 114 40.66 54.91 7.23
C GLU A 114 40.11 55.80 8.36
N GLY A 115 40.88 56.65 9.05
CA GLY A 115 42.08 57.40 8.69
C GLY A 115 41.73 58.90 8.71
N ALA A 116 42.02 59.61 9.82
CA ALA A 116 42.09 61.08 9.88
C ALA A 116 42.73 61.57 11.20
N GLU A 117 43.51 62.64 11.09
CA GLU A 117 44.50 63.18 12.03
C GLU A 117 43.97 64.09 13.16
N ALA A 118 44.72 64.09 14.29
CA ALA A 118 45.14 65.22 15.17
C ALA A 118 44.09 66.08 15.94
N PRO A 119 44.46 66.77 17.06
CA PRO A 119 45.81 67.09 17.53
C PRO A 119 46.13 66.80 19.02
N ALA A 120 47.42 66.96 19.30
CA ALA A 120 48.10 66.91 20.58
C ALA A 120 47.68 68.03 21.54
N VAL A 121 47.71 67.73 22.84
CA VAL A 121 47.97 68.70 23.91
C VAL A 121 48.88 68.05 24.96
N GLU A 122 50.09 68.61 25.08
CA GLU A 122 51.05 68.39 26.17
C GLU A 122 50.52 68.99 27.47
N GLY A 123 50.83 68.36 28.61
CA GLY A 123 50.46 68.88 29.92
C GLY A 123 51.09 68.07 31.06
N ASP A 124 52.28 68.53 31.44
CA ASP A 124 53.16 68.24 32.57
C ASP A 124 52.76 67.29 33.72
N ALA A 125 53.82 66.62 34.16
CA ALA A 125 53.94 65.79 35.34
C ALA A 125 53.66 66.55 36.65
N ALA A 126 52.91 65.91 37.54
CA ALA A 126 53.03 66.12 38.98
C ALA A 126 52.88 64.76 39.68
N GLU A 127 54.02 64.25 40.15
CA GLU A 127 54.20 63.03 40.90
C GLU A 127 53.92 63.31 42.40
N GLN A 128 52.92 62.66 42.98
CA GLN A 128 52.78 62.45 44.44
C GLN A 128 52.06 61.10 44.73
N PRO A 129 52.31 60.47 45.90
CA PRO A 129 52.61 59.04 45.95
C PRO A 129 51.44 58.12 46.32
N ALA A 130 51.51 56.91 45.77
CA ALA A 130 51.10 55.61 46.32
C ALA A 130 49.79 55.51 47.13
N GLN A 131 48.75 54.97 46.48
CA GLN A 131 47.79 54.06 47.12
C GLN A 131 47.62 52.81 46.25
N LYS A 132 47.92 51.66 46.85
CA LYS A 132 47.81 50.33 46.26
C LYS A 132 46.34 49.88 46.37
N SER A 133 45.59 49.92 45.27
CA SER A 133 44.30 49.24 45.14
C SER A 133 44.46 48.06 44.20
N GLU A 134 44.47 46.86 44.78
CA GLU A 134 44.36 45.58 44.09
C GLU A 134 42.88 45.36 43.75
N ASP A 135 42.45 45.73 42.54
CA ASP A 135 41.16 45.27 42.00
C ASP A 135 41.44 44.15 40.98
N GLU A 136 41.63 42.92 41.48
CA GLU A 136 41.44 41.71 40.66
C GLU A 136 39.92 41.52 40.42
N PRO A 137 39.47 41.22 39.19
CA PRO A 137 38.06 40.96 38.94
C PRO A 137 37.59 39.74 39.75
N GLU A 138 36.53 39.92 40.56
CA GLU A 138 35.94 38.86 41.36
C GLU A 138 35.45 37.69 40.48
N VAL A 139 36.21 36.59 40.48
CA VAL A 139 35.80 35.35 39.80
C VAL A 139 34.56 34.76 40.48
N PRO A 140 33.49 34.44 39.74
CA PRO A 140 32.25 33.88 40.29
C PRO A 140 32.49 32.65 41.18
N TRP A 141 31.75 32.56 42.28
CA TRP A 141 31.97 31.53 43.32
C TRP A 141 31.93 30.09 42.77
N TYR A 142 31.13 29.83 41.73
CA TYR A 142 31.06 28.53 41.06
C TYR A 142 32.37 28.17 40.34
N LYS A 143 33.07 29.13 39.72
CA LYS A 143 34.36 28.88 39.06
C LYS A 143 35.45 28.50 40.07
N ARG A 144 35.44 29.14 41.25
CA ARG A 144 36.34 28.79 42.37
C ARG A 144 36.05 27.40 42.95
N ALA A 145 34.77 27.04 43.07
CA ALA A 145 34.33 25.71 43.53
C ALA A 145 34.70 24.61 42.52
N VAL A 146 34.40 24.81 41.24
CA VAL A 146 34.73 23.85 40.15
C VAL A 146 36.24 23.64 40.04
N LYS A 147 37.05 24.70 40.20
CA LYS A 147 38.52 24.61 40.16
C LYS A 147 39.09 23.81 41.35
N LYS A 148 38.55 24.00 42.56
CA LYS A 148 38.95 23.24 43.76
C LYS A 148 38.55 21.76 43.68
N VAL A 149 37.35 21.48 43.18
CA VAL A 149 36.87 20.10 42.98
C VAL A 149 37.66 19.41 41.86
N GLY A 150 37.91 20.10 40.76
CA GLY A 150 38.72 19.60 39.64
C GLY A 150 40.16 19.26 40.04
N SER A 151 40.84 20.14 40.80
CA SER A 151 42.23 19.86 41.23
C SER A 151 42.31 18.71 42.24
N PHE A 152 41.30 18.55 43.10
CA PHE A 152 41.21 17.45 44.06
C PHE A 152 41.01 16.10 43.37
N ILE A 153 40.12 16.04 42.36
CA ILE A 153 39.88 14.84 41.56
C ILE A 153 41.13 14.47 40.71
N TRP A 154 41.90 15.46 40.26
CA TRP A 154 43.13 15.24 39.49
C TRP A 154 44.23 14.54 40.31
N ASN A 155 44.39 14.92 41.59
CA ASN A 155 45.38 14.36 42.51
C ASN A 155 44.89 13.12 43.31
N SER A 156 43.67 12.65 43.06
CA SER A 156 43.08 11.49 43.75
C SER A 156 43.51 10.15 43.13
N GLY A 157 43.50 9.07 43.94
CA GLY A 157 43.81 7.71 43.50
C GLY A 157 42.86 7.17 42.43
N PHE A 158 43.32 6.19 41.64
CA PHE A 158 42.61 5.60 40.49
C PHE A 158 41.16 5.20 40.77
N LEU A 159 40.87 4.68 41.97
CA LEU A 159 39.52 4.26 42.39
C LEU A 159 38.50 5.40 42.44
N LEU A 160 38.93 6.62 42.83
CA LEU A 160 38.04 7.77 42.93
C LEU A 160 37.68 8.31 41.54
N LYS A 161 38.64 8.27 40.59
CA LYS A 161 38.42 8.63 39.18
C LYS A 161 37.47 7.65 38.49
N ALA A 162 37.65 6.35 38.73
CA ALA A 162 36.74 5.32 38.22
C ALA A 162 35.32 5.47 38.80
N GLY A 163 35.18 5.77 40.10
CA GLY A 163 33.88 6.03 40.73
C GLY A 163 33.16 7.25 40.15
N VAL A 164 33.87 8.35 39.94
CA VAL A 164 33.31 9.56 39.31
C VAL A 164 32.90 9.28 37.85
N TYR A 165 33.73 8.53 37.10
CA TYR A 165 33.39 8.12 35.74
C TYR A 165 32.11 7.27 35.68
N ILE A 166 31.98 6.26 36.55
CA ILE A 166 30.78 5.42 36.62
C ILE A 166 29.55 6.26 36.96
N LEU A 167 29.65 7.21 37.89
CA LEU A 167 28.55 8.10 38.25
C LEU A 167 28.12 8.96 37.04
N ILE A 168 29.08 9.52 36.30
CA ILE A 168 28.80 10.30 35.09
C ILE A 168 28.11 9.43 34.04
N VAL A 169 28.61 8.20 33.80
CA VAL A 169 27.99 7.26 32.85
C VAL A 169 26.56 6.90 33.29
N LEU A 170 26.33 6.66 34.58
CA LEU A 170 24.99 6.36 35.11
C LEU A 170 24.05 7.56 34.98
N ALA A 171 24.54 8.78 35.22
CA ALA A 171 23.76 10.00 35.06
C ALA A 171 23.38 10.24 33.59
N ILE A 172 24.33 10.07 32.66
CA ILE A 172 24.08 10.17 31.22
C ILE A 172 23.11 9.07 30.77
N SER A 173 23.27 7.85 31.26
CA SER A 173 22.38 6.72 30.94
C SER A 173 20.95 6.97 31.43
N ALA A 174 20.79 7.43 32.68
CA ALA A 174 19.47 7.77 33.22
C ALA A 174 18.82 8.94 32.47
N PHE A 175 19.61 9.95 32.11
CA PHE A 175 19.15 11.06 31.28
C PHE A 175 18.69 10.58 29.90
N LEU A 176 19.50 9.79 29.21
CA LEU A 176 19.16 9.27 27.89
C LEU A 176 17.91 8.37 27.93
N SER A 177 17.80 7.52 28.95
CA SER A 177 16.63 6.67 29.19
C SER A 177 15.36 7.49 29.37
N TYR A 178 15.41 8.57 30.17
CA TYR A 178 14.28 9.48 30.34
C TYR A 178 13.82 10.11 29.01
N TYR A 179 14.76 10.58 28.19
CA TYR A 179 14.43 11.16 26.88
C TYR A 179 13.86 10.13 25.90
N ILE A 180 14.39 8.90 25.86
CA ILE A 180 13.85 7.83 25.01
C ILE A 180 12.40 7.51 25.39
N ILE A 181 12.11 7.42 26.69
CA ILE A 181 10.75 7.17 27.18
C ILE A 181 9.84 8.36 26.88
N ALA A 182 10.30 9.59 27.09
CA ALA A 182 9.52 10.81 26.83
C ALA A 182 9.15 10.94 25.34
N VAL A 183 10.10 10.72 24.43
CA VAL A 183 9.88 10.75 22.99
C VAL A 183 9.01 9.56 22.55
N GLY A 184 9.28 8.37 23.07
CA GLY A 184 8.48 7.18 22.77
C GLY A 184 7.00 7.33 23.15
N ASN A 185 6.73 7.96 24.30
CA ASN A 185 5.36 8.28 24.73
C ASN A 185 4.67 9.27 23.80
N ASP A 186 5.40 10.24 23.24
CA ASP A 186 4.85 11.22 22.30
C ASP A 186 4.57 10.61 20.93
N VAL A 187 5.52 9.80 20.42
CA VAL A 187 5.40 9.09 19.14
C VAL A 187 4.21 8.12 19.14
N MET A 188 4.03 7.38 20.24
CA MET A 188 2.97 6.37 20.40
C MET A 188 1.67 6.92 20.99
N ALA A 189 1.65 8.19 21.41
CA ALA A 189 0.50 8.87 22.02
C ALA A 189 -0.08 8.19 23.30
N PHE A 190 0.75 7.52 24.12
CA PHE A 190 0.28 6.74 25.26
C PHE A 190 -0.28 7.54 26.45
N VAL A 191 0.07 8.82 26.60
CA VAL A 191 -0.25 9.64 27.80
C VAL A 191 -0.99 10.94 27.45
N LYS A 192 -1.53 11.06 26.24
CA LYS A 192 -2.21 12.30 25.80
C LYS A 192 -3.70 12.29 26.18
N SER A 193 -4.20 13.44 26.62
CA SER A 193 -5.61 13.66 26.92
C SER A 193 -6.44 13.74 25.64
N ASP A 194 -7.67 13.25 25.68
CA ASP A 194 -8.60 13.30 24.55
C ASP A 194 -9.00 14.74 24.25
N ARG A 195 -8.52 15.28 23.14
CA ARG A 195 -8.89 16.60 22.64
C ARG A 195 -8.84 16.61 21.12
N GLU A 196 -9.81 17.26 20.51
CA GLU A 196 -9.83 17.54 19.09
C GLU A 196 -9.33 18.96 18.87
N VAL A 197 -8.41 19.12 17.91
CA VAL A 197 -7.82 20.39 17.55
C VAL A 197 -7.84 20.50 16.04
N THR A 198 -8.55 21.50 15.52
CA THR A 198 -8.54 21.84 14.10
C THR A 198 -7.41 22.81 13.83
N VAL A 199 -6.57 22.50 12.85
CA VAL A 199 -5.44 23.32 12.42
C VAL A 199 -5.52 23.53 10.93
N THR A 200 -5.36 24.79 10.51
CA THR A 200 -5.29 25.16 9.10
C THR A 200 -3.83 25.11 8.64
N ILE A 201 -3.56 24.31 7.60
CA ILE A 201 -2.23 24.12 7.04
C ILE A 201 -2.08 24.99 5.79
N PRO A 202 -1.13 25.95 5.78
CA PRO A 202 -0.90 26.82 4.65
C PRO A 202 -0.29 26.09 3.45
N GLU A 203 -0.44 26.66 2.25
CA GLU A 203 0.20 26.17 1.04
C GLU A 203 1.73 26.27 1.13
N ASN A 204 2.44 25.28 0.59
CA ASN A 204 3.91 25.20 0.54
C ASN A 204 4.62 25.25 1.91
N ILE A 205 3.99 24.74 2.96
CA ILE A 205 4.61 24.66 4.29
C ILE A 205 5.84 23.74 4.29
N THR A 206 6.92 24.17 4.95
CA THR A 206 8.10 23.30 5.11
C THR A 206 7.88 22.25 6.21
N ARG A 207 8.62 21.13 6.19
CA ARG A 207 8.50 20.09 7.25
C ARG A 207 8.77 20.64 8.65
N LYS A 208 9.72 21.57 8.75
CA LYS A 208 10.08 22.23 10.01
C LYS A 208 8.95 23.13 10.50
N GLU A 209 8.36 23.93 9.60
CA GLU A 209 7.20 24.76 9.92
C GLU A 209 5.98 23.92 10.31
N LEU A 210 5.72 22.81 9.61
CA LEU A 210 4.62 21.91 9.92
C LEU A 210 4.79 21.28 11.31
N SER A 211 6.00 20.80 11.62
CA SER A 211 6.32 20.24 12.93
C SER A 211 6.13 21.28 14.03
N PHE A 212 6.64 22.50 13.83
CA PHE A 212 6.46 23.60 14.77
C PHE A 212 4.98 23.99 14.95
N LEU A 213 4.20 24.04 13.87
CA LEU A 213 2.77 24.34 13.89
C LEU A 213 2.00 23.29 14.72
N LEU A 214 2.30 22.01 14.54
CA LEU A 214 1.68 20.92 15.28
C LEU A 214 2.06 20.94 16.77
N GLU A 215 3.32 21.29 17.10
CA GLU A 215 3.75 21.43 18.50
C GLU A 215 3.06 22.62 19.17
N LYS A 216 2.96 23.76 18.49
CA LYS A 216 2.31 24.97 19.03
C LYS A 216 0.83 24.76 19.32
N ASN A 217 0.15 23.95 18.51
CA ASN A 217 -1.22 23.50 18.76
C ASN A 217 -1.31 22.33 19.77
N GLY A 218 -0.15 21.79 20.17
CA GLY A 218 0.06 20.71 21.11
C GLY A 218 -0.41 19.33 20.62
N ILE A 219 -0.57 19.18 19.31
CA ILE A 219 -0.86 17.88 18.69
C ILE A 219 0.33 16.94 18.91
N ILE A 220 1.55 17.48 18.79
CA ILE A 220 2.81 16.82 19.17
C ILE A 220 3.49 17.57 20.32
N SER A 221 4.42 16.91 21.02
CA SER A 221 5.16 17.52 22.13
C SER A 221 6.57 17.97 21.73
N TYR A 222 7.11 17.45 20.63
CA TYR A 222 8.48 17.72 20.20
C TYR A 222 8.56 17.85 18.66
N ASP A 223 8.66 19.08 18.15
CA ASP A 223 8.83 19.37 16.71
C ASP A 223 9.99 18.59 16.08
N TRP A 224 11.15 18.57 16.73
CA TRP A 224 12.37 17.95 16.21
C TRP A 224 12.20 16.43 16.04
N ALA A 225 11.44 15.79 16.94
CA ALA A 225 11.19 14.35 16.91
C ALA A 225 10.22 14.00 15.77
N PHE A 226 9.18 14.81 15.58
CA PHE A 226 8.24 14.64 14.47
C PHE A 226 8.90 14.93 13.13
N ASN A 227 9.71 15.97 13.02
CA ASN A 227 10.50 16.27 11.82
C ASN A 227 11.47 15.12 11.47
N LEU A 228 12.15 14.55 12.47
CA LEU A 228 13.01 13.38 12.25
C LEU A 228 12.18 12.17 11.79
N PHE A 229 10.98 11.99 12.32
CA PHE A 229 10.07 10.93 11.93
C PHE A 229 9.56 11.10 10.49
N LEU A 230 9.27 12.33 10.05
CA LEU A 230 8.95 12.67 8.66
C LEU A 230 10.11 12.34 7.72
N ILE A 231 11.36 12.65 8.11
CA ILE A 231 12.56 12.30 7.34
C ILE A 231 12.69 10.78 7.21
N TYR A 232 12.53 10.04 8.31
CA TYR A 232 12.60 8.58 8.33
C TYR A 232 11.51 7.94 7.42
N LYS A 233 10.33 8.55 7.36
CA LYS A 233 9.22 8.09 6.50
C LYS A 233 9.34 8.53 5.03
N GLY A 234 10.31 9.36 4.68
CA GLY A 234 10.46 9.88 3.33
C GLY A 234 9.33 10.82 2.90
N CYS A 235 8.69 11.50 3.86
CA CYS A 235 7.68 12.52 3.55
C CYS A 235 8.39 13.84 3.18
N ASP A 236 7.98 14.43 2.06
CA ASP A 236 8.48 15.71 1.54
C ASP A 236 7.36 16.77 1.55
N GLU A 237 7.73 18.03 1.33
CA GLU A 237 6.81 19.20 1.36
C GLU A 237 5.65 19.05 0.36
N SER A 238 5.90 18.36 -0.76
CA SER A 238 4.88 18.06 -1.77
C SER A 238 3.87 16.99 -1.37
N SER A 239 4.04 16.36 -0.21
CA SER A 239 3.18 15.29 0.29
C SER A 239 2.08 15.79 1.22
N PHE A 240 2.14 17.05 1.67
CA PHE A 240 1.19 17.58 2.66
C PHE A 240 -0.07 18.16 2.02
N LEU A 241 -1.22 17.79 2.58
CA LEU A 241 -2.53 18.32 2.20
C LEU A 241 -2.75 19.70 2.84
N THR A 242 -3.08 20.69 2.01
CA THR A 242 -3.38 22.06 2.43
C THR A 242 -4.85 22.20 2.85
N GLY A 243 -5.13 23.04 3.84
CA GLY A 243 -6.51 23.27 4.32
C GLY A 243 -6.71 22.95 5.81
N GLU A 244 -7.97 22.87 6.25
CA GLU A 244 -8.31 22.56 7.63
C GLU A 244 -8.29 21.06 7.90
N HIS A 245 -7.52 20.66 8.90
CA HIS A 245 -7.41 19.29 9.36
C HIS A 245 -7.75 19.19 10.83
N THR A 246 -8.58 18.21 11.20
CA THR A 246 -8.98 17.99 12.59
C THR A 246 -8.22 16.82 13.17
N PHE A 247 -7.35 17.10 14.15
CA PHE A 247 -6.52 16.08 14.80
C PHE A 247 -7.08 15.73 16.17
N ASN A 248 -7.10 14.44 16.49
CA ASN A 248 -7.26 13.99 17.87
C ASN A 248 -5.87 13.87 18.50
N ALA A 249 -5.66 14.43 19.69
CA ALA A 249 -4.38 14.36 20.39
C ALA A 249 -3.95 12.92 20.79
N LYS A 250 -4.82 11.91 20.68
CA LYS A 250 -4.48 10.49 20.82
C LYS A 250 -3.88 9.87 19.55
N MET A 251 -3.84 10.60 18.44
CA MET A 251 -3.21 10.11 17.23
C MET A 251 -1.70 9.96 17.42
N ASN A 252 -1.17 8.80 17.08
CA ASN A 252 0.27 8.60 17.00
C ASN A 252 0.85 9.32 15.77
N TYR A 253 2.17 9.47 15.70
CA TYR A 253 2.81 10.20 14.61
C TYR A 253 2.49 9.63 13.22
N SER A 254 2.31 8.31 13.10
CA SER A 254 1.96 7.70 11.80
C SER A 254 0.53 8.06 11.38
N GLN A 255 -0.41 8.11 12.32
CA GLN A 255 -1.79 8.53 12.06
C GLN A 255 -1.87 10.01 11.71
N ILE A 256 -1.13 10.86 12.42
CA ILE A 256 -1.02 12.29 12.11
C ILE A 256 -0.49 12.46 10.68
N ILE A 257 0.57 11.74 10.29
CA ILE A 257 1.11 11.80 8.93
C ILE A 257 0.10 11.30 7.89
N SER A 258 -0.63 10.22 8.17
CA SER A 258 -1.65 9.71 7.24
C SER A 258 -2.82 10.69 7.03
N GLU A 259 -3.15 11.51 8.03
CA GLU A 259 -4.16 12.57 7.90
C GLU A 259 -3.59 13.76 7.12
N LEU A 260 -2.32 14.08 7.36
CA LEU A 260 -1.61 15.19 6.73
C LEU A 260 -1.18 14.91 5.29
N THR A 261 -1.13 13.65 4.88
CA THR A 261 -0.62 13.25 3.57
C THR A 261 -1.66 12.42 2.86
N GLU A 262 -1.97 12.78 1.61
CA GLU A 262 -2.53 11.79 0.70
C GLU A 262 -1.39 10.79 0.48
N VAL A 263 -1.61 9.51 0.77
CA VAL A 263 -0.64 8.49 0.40
C VAL A 263 -0.49 8.62 -1.12
N LYS A 264 0.60 9.25 -1.58
CA LYS A 264 1.04 9.23 -2.98
C LYS A 264 1.39 7.78 -3.30
N ARG A 265 0.37 6.94 -3.39
CA ARG A 265 0.49 5.71 -4.16
C ARG A 265 0.84 6.17 -5.55
N ASN A 266 1.74 5.46 -6.19
CA ASN A 266 1.98 5.70 -7.59
C ASN A 266 0.69 5.27 -8.31
N LEU A 267 -0.25 6.21 -8.47
CA LEU A 267 -1.57 5.99 -9.11
C LEU A 267 -1.44 5.68 -10.60
N GLU A 268 -0.21 5.50 -11.10
CA GLU A 268 0.05 4.94 -12.41
C GLU A 268 -0.46 3.50 -12.42
N GLU A 269 -1.72 3.36 -12.80
CA GLU A 269 -2.38 2.11 -13.06
C GLU A 269 -1.91 1.59 -14.43
N VAL A 270 -1.40 0.37 -14.43
CA VAL A 270 -0.97 -0.35 -15.62
C VAL A 270 -1.99 -1.46 -15.88
N SER A 271 -2.47 -1.53 -17.12
CA SER A 271 -3.30 -2.63 -17.60
C SER A 271 -2.40 -3.72 -18.18
N ILE A 272 -2.52 -4.94 -17.65
CA ILE A 272 -1.72 -6.10 -18.05
C ILE A 272 -2.66 -7.24 -18.41
N THR A 273 -2.60 -7.70 -19.66
CA THR A 273 -3.30 -8.91 -20.11
C THR A 273 -2.37 -10.10 -19.97
N ILE A 274 -2.83 -11.12 -19.25
CA ILE A 274 -2.16 -12.42 -19.12
C ILE A 274 -2.84 -13.38 -20.09
N PRO A 275 -2.16 -13.79 -21.17
CA PRO A 275 -2.73 -14.75 -22.12
C PRO A 275 -2.86 -16.13 -21.49
N GLU A 276 -3.78 -16.92 -22.04
CA GLU A 276 -3.92 -18.33 -21.68
C GLU A 276 -2.66 -19.13 -22.07
N GLY A 277 -2.39 -20.21 -21.34
CA GLY A 277 -1.22 -21.07 -21.56
C GLY A 277 0.10 -20.50 -21.04
N TYR A 278 0.10 -19.31 -20.42
CA TYR A 278 1.29 -18.76 -19.80
C TYR A 278 1.67 -19.55 -18.54
N THR A 279 2.97 -19.83 -18.40
CA THR A 279 3.54 -20.39 -17.17
C THR A 279 3.72 -19.30 -16.12
N VAL A 280 3.84 -19.69 -14.84
CA VAL A 280 4.15 -18.76 -13.75
C VAL A 280 5.40 -17.93 -14.05
N ASP A 281 6.45 -18.52 -14.61
CA ASP A 281 7.66 -17.80 -15.00
C ASP A 281 7.39 -16.69 -16.03
N GLN A 282 6.60 -16.99 -17.05
CA GLN A 282 6.23 -16.02 -18.09
C GLN A 282 5.35 -14.90 -17.51
N ILE A 283 4.49 -15.22 -16.55
CA ILE A 283 3.68 -14.22 -15.84
C ILE A 283 4.58 -13.29 -15.01
N ILE A 284 5.55 -13.83 -14.28
CA ILE A 284 6.49 -13.02 -13.49
C ILE A 284 7.34 -12.13 -14.40
N ASP A 285 7.85 -12.65 -15.51
CA ASP A 285 8.62 -11.86 -16.48
C ASP A 285 7.76 -10.76 -17.11
N LEU A 286 6.48 -11.05 -17.42
CA LEU A 286 5.55 -10.05 -17.91
C LEU A 286 5.33 -8.93 -16.87
N LEU A 287 5.01 -9.26 -15.62
CA LEU A 287 4.76 -8.29 -14.54
C LEU A 287 5.99 -7.42 -14.26
N THR A 288 7.16 -8.04 -14.15
CA THR A 288 8.42 -7.33 -13.88
C THR A 288 8.86 -6.46 -15.06
N SER A 289 8.61 -6.88 -16.31
CA SER A 289 8.87 -6.06 -17.50
C SER A 289 8.02 -4.77 -17.53
N GLN A 290 6.84 -4.79 -16.91
CA GLN A 290 5.97 -3.62 -16.76
C GLN A 290 6.34 -2.77 -15.53
N GLY A 291 7.40 -3.12 -14.81
CA GLY A 291 7.89 -2.40 -13.64
C GLY A 291 7.08 -2.64 -12.37
N ILE A 292 6.33 -3.74 -12.30
CA ILE A 292 5.57 -4.13 -11.11
C ILE A 292 6.39 -5.17 -10.35
N GLY A 293 6.89 -4.78 -9.18
CA GLY A 293 7.61 -5.68 -8.28
C GLY A 293 8.93 -6.24 -8.79
N THR A 294 9.49 -7.22 -8.07
CA THR A 294 10.69 -7.95 -8.49
C THR A 294 10.45 -9.45 -8.57
N ARG A 295 11.25 -10.14 -9.40
CA ARG A 295 11.12 -11.58 -9.63
C ARG A 295 11.24 -12.38 -8.34
N GLU A 296 12.20 -12.03 -7.49
CA GLU A 296 12.46 -12.72 -6.21
C GLU A 296 11.25 -12.65 -5.28
N LYS A 297 10.63 -11.46 -5.18
CA LYS A 297 9.44 -11.26 -4.33
C LYS A 297 8.21 -11.97 -4.87
N TYR A 298 8.08 -12.12 -6.18
CA TYR A 298 7.01 -12.95 -6.75
C TYR A 298 7.21 -14.42 -6.43
N ILE A 299 8.44 -14.93 -6.54
CA ILE A 299 8.74 -16.33 -6.18
C ILE A 299 8.40 -16.58 -4.70
N GLU A 300 8.81 -15.68 -3.80
CA GLU A 300 8.44 -15.71 -2.38
C GLU A 300 6.92 -15.64 -2.19
N ALA A 301 6.26 -14.68 -2.83
CA ALA A 301 4.81 -14.51 -2.73
C ALA A 301 4.05 -15.74 -3.25
N ILE A 302 4.56 -16.43 -4.27
CA ILE A 302 3.92 -17.62 -4.82
C ILE A 302 4.15 -18.81 -3.89
N ASN A 303 5.37 -19.06 -3.44
CA ASN A 303 5.69 -20.29 -2.71
C ASN A 303 5.50 -20.21 -1.19
N GLU A 304 5.62 -19.03 -0.58
CA GLU A 304 5.66 -18.89 0.89
C GLU A 304 4.42 -18.19 1.47
N TYR A 305 3.75 -17.31 0.70
CA TYR A 305 2.67 -16.49 1.26
C TYR A 305 1.39 -17.30 1.58
N PRO A 306 0.80 -17.18 2.78
CA PRO A 306 -0.35 -17.98 3.21
C PRO A 306 -1.69 -17.41 2.69
N TYR A 307 -1.99 -17.61 1.40
CA TYR A 307 -3.28 -17.24 0.81
C TYR A 307 -4.45 -17.99 1.46
N GLN A 308 -5.59 -17.32 1.58
CA GLN A 308 -6.72 -17.81 2.39
C GLN A 308 -7.83 -18.50 1.58
N HIS A 309 -7.67 -18.60 0.26
CA HIS A 309 -8.63 -19.24 -0.63
C HIS A 309 -8.81 -20.72 -0.28
N GLU A 310 -10.03 -21.21 -0.44
CA GLU A 310 -10.39 -22.59 -0.10
C GLU A 310 -9.63 -23.59 -0.98
N PHE A 311 -9.56 -23.36 -2.29
CA PHE A 311 -8.82 -24.23 -3.21
C PHE A 311 -7.31 -24.31 -2.88
N VAL A 312 -6.71 -23.24 -2.37
CA VAL A 312 -5.29 -23.25 -1.94
C VAL A 312 -5.13 -24.16 -0.72
N LYS A 313 -6.06 -24.11 0.23
CA LYS A 313 -6.06 -25.01 1.40
C LYS A 313 -6.27 -26.47 0.98
N GLU A 314 -7.16 -26.73 0.02
CA GLU A 314 -7.34 -28.07 -0.53
C GLU A 314 -6.07 -28.55 -1.25
N LEU A 315 -5.39 -27.67 -2.00
CA LEU A 315 -4.13 -27.98 -2.66
C LEU A 315 -3.03 -28.34 -1.64
N GLU A 316 -2.92 -27.59 -0.55
CA GLU A 316 -1.96 -27.87 0.53
C GLU A 316 -2.22 -29.21 1.21
N LYS A 317 -3.49 -29.65 1.31
CA LYS A 317 -3.85 -30.98 1.84
C LYS A 317 -3.47 -32.12 0.90
N LEU A 318 -3.62 -31.93 -0.41
CA LEU A 318 -3.15 -32.88 -1.42
C LEU A 318 -1.62 -33.03 -1.38
N GLY A 319 -0.94 -31.95 -1.00
CA GLY A 319 0.50 -31.86 -0.99
C GLY A 319 1.06 -31.57 -2.37
N TYR A 320 2.36 -31.28 -2.41
CA TYR A 320 3.06 -30.92 -3.64
C TYR A 320 4.07 -32.00 -4.00
N SER A 321 4.18 -32.32 -5.30
CA SER A 321 5.28 -33.15 -5.79
C SER A 321 6.63 -32.47 -5.53
N SER A 322 7.69 -33.25 -5.28
CA SER A 322 9.05 -32.72 -5.12
C SER A 322 9.54 -31.94 -6.34
N ASP A 323 8.97 -32.22 -7.50
CA ASP A 323 9.38 -31.67 -8.78
C ASP A 323 8.59 -30.41 -9.15
N ARG A 324 7.61 -30.02 -8.32
CA ARG A 324 6.80 -28.81 -8.54
C ARG A 324 7.60 -27.58 -8.10
N VAL A 325 8.03 -26.78 -9.06
CA VAL A 325 8.80 -25.54 -8.83
C VAL A 325 7.94 -24.44 -8.19
N TYR A 326 6.72 -24.25 -8.71
CA TYR A 326 5.77 -23.25 -8.23
C TYR A 326 4.50 -23.92 -7.74
N ARG A 327 4.18 -23.69 -6.46
CA ARG A 327 3.01 -24.34 -5.86
C ARG A 327 1.67 -23.90 -6.49
N LEU A 328 1.64 -22.71 -7.10
CA LEU A 328 0.47 -22.09 -7.74
C LEU A 328 0.52 -22.14 -9.28
N GLU A 329 1.32 -23.03 -9.88
CA GLU A 329 1.32 -23.25 -11.33
C GLU A 329 -0.07 -23.65 -11.82
N GLY A 330 -0.58 -22.97 -12.86
CA GLY A 330 -1.94 -23.18 -13.39
C GLY A 330 -3.08 -22.51 -12.61
N TYR A 331 -2.81 -21.84 -11.48
CA TYR A 331 -3.83 -21.19 -10.65
C TYR A 331 -3.89 -19.67 -10.80
N LEU A 332 -2.91 -19.07 -11.50
CA LEU A 332 -2.93 -17.65 -11.86
C LEU A 332 -3.82 -17.47 -13.09
N TYR A 333 -5.09 -17.14 -12.86
CA TYR A 333 -6.10 -17.13 -13.92
C TYR A 333 -5.76 -16.13 -15.05
N PRO A 334 -5.87 -16.51 -16.34
CA PRO A 334 -5.61 -15.61 -17.46
C PRO A 334 -6.76 -14.59 -17.62
N ASP A 335 -6.41 -13.31 -17.60
CA ASP A 335 -7.35 -12.20 -17.79
C ASP A 335 -6.59 -10.88 -18.00
N THR A 336 -7.33 -9.80 -18.21
CA THR A 336 -6.79 -8.44 -18.14
C THR A 336 -6.95 -7.88 -16.74
N TYR A 337 -5.82 -7.53 -16.12
CA TYR A 337 -5.74 -6.98 -14.79
C TYR A 337 -5.27 -5.54 -14.80
N TYR A 338 -5.71 -4.79 -13.81
CA TYR A 338 -5.26 -3.42 -13.56
C TYR A 338 -4.49 -3.39 -12.24
N PHE A 339 -3.26 -2.89 -12.26
CA PHE A 339 -2.37 -2.87 -11.10
C PHE A 339 -1.72 -1.50 -10.96
N TYR A 340 -1.52 -1.05 -9.73
CA TYR A 340 -0.66 0.10 -9.46
C TYR A 340 0.80 -0.36 -9.48
N LYS A 341 1.73 0.47 -9.98
CA LYS A 341 3.17 0.12 -10.02
C LYS A 341 3.78 -0.18 -8.64
N ASP A 342 3.22 0.38 -7.58
CA ASP A 342 3.64 0.15 -6.20
C ASP A 342 2.87 -0.99 -5.49
N SER A 343 2.06 -1.75 -6.24
CA SER A 343 1.32 -2.90 -5.68
C SER A 343 2.30 -3.93 -5.15
N ALA A 344 2.09 -4.37 -3.91
CA ALA A 344 2.84 -5.49 -3.35
C ALA A 344 2.57 -6.77 -4.14
N GLU A 345 3.61 -7.58 -4.35
CA GLU A 345 3.59 -8.77 -5.21
C GLU A 345 2.54 -9.79 -4.75
N TYR A 346 2.41 -9.99 -3.43
CA TYR A 346 1.39 -10.88 -2.87
C TYR A 346 -0.04 -10.39 -3.17
N LEU A 347 -0.29 -9.07 -3.26
CA LEU A 347 -1.61 -8.55 -3.64
C LEU A 347 -1.89 -8.78 -5.13
N VAL A 348 -0.87 -8.66 -5.96
CA VAL A 348 -0.95 -8.95 -7.40
C VAL A 348 -1.35 -10.41 -7.62
N ILE A 349 -0.64 -11.34 -6.98
CA ILE A 349 -0.95 -12.78 -7.03
C ILE A 349 -2.33 -13.06 -6.43
N ASN A 350 -2.65 -12.48 -5.26
CA ASN A 350 -3.97 -12.63 -4.62
C ASN A 350 -5.11 -12.19 -5.54
N LYS A 351 -4.92 -11.13 -6.34
CA LYS A 351 -5.93 -10.68 -7.33
C LYS A 351 -6.16 -11.73 -8.42
N MET A 352 -5.10 -12.39 -8.89
CA MET A 352 -5.23 -13.48 -9.88
C MET A 352 -5.93 -14.70 -9.27
N LEU A 353 -5.56 -15.08 -8.03
CA LEU A 353 -6.20 -16.17 -7.29
C LEU A 353 -7.68 -15.89 -6.97
N ASN A 354 -8.04 -14.63 -6.68
CA ASN A 354 -9.44 -14.24 -6.54
C ASN A 354 -10.20 -14.45 -7.84
N ASN A 355 -9.58 -14.16 -8.98
CA ASN A 355 -10.21 -14.38 -10.28
C ASN A 355 -10.40 -15.88 -10.55
N PHE A 356 -9.38 -16.70 -10.26
CA PHE A 356 -9.50 -18.16 -10.31
C PHE A 356 -10.65 -18.67 -9.43
N ASN A 357 -10.73 -18.16 -8.19
CA ASN A 357 -11.81 -18.53 -7.29
C ASN A 357 -13.19 -18.24 -7.90
N ASN A 358 -13.35 -17.02 -8.42
CA ASN A 358 -14.64 -16.53 -8.90
C ASN A 358 -15.07 -17.15 -10.22
N LYS A 359 -14.13 -17.40 -11.14
CA LYS A 359 -14.41 -17.90 -12.48
C LYS A 359 -14.36 -19.42 -12.59
N PHE A 360 -13.58 -20.09 -11.74
CA PHE A 360 -13.42 -21.55 -11.78
C PHE A 360 -13.91 -22.20 -10.49
N TRP A 361 -13.31 -21.89 -9.33
CA TRP A 361 -13.52 -22.67 -8.11
C TRP A 361 -14.98 -22.73 -7.64
N ILE A 362 -15.68 -21.59 -7.65
CA ILE A 362 -17.08 -21.53 -7.25
C ILE A 362 -17.94 -22.46 -8.11
N TYR A 363 -17.74 -22.46 -9.43
CA TYR A 363 -18.48 -23.32 -10.36
C TYR A 363 -18.06 -24.79 -10.26
N TYR A 364 -16.77 -25.04 -10.05
CA TYR A 364 -16.24 -26.37 -9.77
C TYR A 364 -16.95 -26.99 -8.56
N GLU A 365 -16.96 -26.29 -7.41
CA GLU A 365 -17.58 -26.76 -6.17
C GLU A 365 -19.11 -26.90 -6.31
N SER A 366 -19.79 -25.95 -6.96
CA SER A 366 -21.26 -25.95 -7.03
C SER A 366 -21.84 -26.93 -8.06
N THR A 367 -21.09 -27.28 -9.10
CA THR A 367 -21.67 -27.92 -10.30
C THR A 367 -20.91 -29.16 -10.74
N PHE A 368 -19.57 -29.12 -10.75
CA PHE A 368 -18.78 -30.18 -11.39
C PHE A 368 -18.13 -31.16 -10.43
N LYS A 369 -18.05 -30.82 -9.13
CA LYS A 369 -17.36 -31.61 -8.11
C LYS A 369 -17.77 -33.08 -8.11
N GLU A 370 -19.06 -33.38 -8.07
CA GLU A 370 -19.54 -34.77 -8.04
C GLU A 370 -19.20 -35.55 -9.32
N GLU A 371 -19.22 -34.89 -10.49
CA GLU A 371 -18.90 -35.53 -11.76
C GLU A 371 -17.40 -35.82 -11.86
N ILE A 372 -16.60 -34.87 -11.39
CA ILE A 372 -15.15 -34.97 -11.34
C ILE A 372 -14.71 -36.06 -10.36
N GLU A 373 -15.29 -36.12 -9.17
CA GLU A 373 -14.98 -37.16 -8.18
C GLU A 373 -15.26 -38.57 -8.72
N LYS A 374 -16.27 -38.74 -9.59
CA LYS A 374 -16.55 -40.02 -10.28
C LYS A 374 -15.45 -40.42 -11.26
N THR A 375 -14.67 -39.48 -11.79
CA THR A 375 -13.52 -39.78 -12.66
C THR A 375 -12.32 -40.31 -11.86
N GLY A 376 -12.31 -40.13 -10.54
CA GLY A 376 -11.20 -40.48 -9.67
C GLY A 376 -10.02 -39.52 -9.74
N LEU A 377 -10.12 -38.43 -10.51
CA LEU A 377 -9.11 -37.38 -10.59
C LEU A 377 -9.33 -36.34 -9.49
N THR A 378 -8.24 -35.87 -8.90
CA THR A 378 -8.23 -34.68 -8.04
C THR A 378 -8.37 -33.41 -8.88
N PHE A 379 -8.78 -32.30 -8.24
CA PHE A 379 -8.87 -31.03 -8.96
C PHE A 379 -7.49 -30.54 -9.48
N ASP A 380 -6.40 -30.80 -8.75
CA ASP A 380 -5.03 -30.46 -9.19
C ASP A 380 -4.63 -31.25 -10.45
N GLU A 381 -5.01 -32.54 -10.53
CA GLU A 381 -4.83 -33.34 -11.74
C GLU A 381 -5.69 -32.84 -12.91
N ILE A 382 -6.87 -32.28 -12.65
CA ILE A 382 -7.70 -31.68 -13.69
C ILE A 382 -7.10 -30.39 -14.23
N ILE A 383 -6.58 -29.53 -13.35
CA ILE A 383 -5.86 -28.31 -13.78
C ILE A 383 -4.62 -28.70 -14.58
N THR A 384 -3.91 -29.76 -14.16
CA THR A 384 -2.78 -30.32 -14.92
C THR A 384 -3.20 -30.88 -16.28
N LEU A 385 -4.33 -31.58 -16.35
CA LEU A 385 -4.87 -32.06 -17.62
C LEU A 385 -5.28 -30.91 -18.54
N ALA A 386 -5.91 -29.87 -17.99
CA ALA A 386 -6.30 -28.68 -18.72
C ALA A 386 -5.08 -27.93 -19.29
N SER A 387 -3.98 -27.83 -18.54
CA SER A 387 -2.76 -27.18 -19.05
C SER A 387 -2.11 -27.95 -20.20
N MET A 388 -2.15 -29.30 -20.16
CA MET A 388 -1.70 -30.14 -21.27
C MET A 388 -2.59 -29.98 -22.51
N ILE A 389 -3.92 -29.94 -22.33
CA ILE A 389 -4.87 -29.72 -23.44
C ILE A 389 -4.62 -28.35 -24.08
N GLN A 390 -4.50 -27.29 -23.26
CA GLN A 390 -4.24 -25.92 -23.74
C GLN A 390 -2.96 -25.84 -24.57
N SER A 391 -1.92 -26.56 -24.15
CA SER A 391 -0.62 -26.50 -24.81
C SER A 391 -0.58 -27.29 -26.12
N GLU A 392 -1.40 -28.34 -26.25
CA GLU A 392 -1.48 -29.18 -27.46
C GLU A 392 -2.43 -28.59 -28.52
N ALA A 393 -3.49 -27.93 -28.06
CA ALA A 393 -4.52 -27.40 -28.93
C ALA A 393 -4.07 -26.14 -29.68
N LYS A 394 -4.40 -26.08 -30.97
CA LYS A 394 -4.23 -24.85 -31.77
C LYS A 394 -5.47 -23.97 -31.74
N LEU A 395 -6.64 -24.59 -31.57
CA LEU A 395 -7.95 -23.95 -31.57
C LEU A 395 -8.80 -24.55 -30.43
N GLU A 396 -9.68 -23.75 -29.85
CA GLU A 396 -10.57 -24.18 -28.76
C GLU A 396 -11.49 -25.35 -29.15
N ILE A 397 -11.85 -25.45 -30.44
CA ILE A 397 -12.68 -26.55 -30.96
C ILE A 397 -12.00 -27.93 -30.82
N ASP A 398 -10.68 -27.95 -30.69
CA ASP A 398 -9.92 -29.19 -30.54
C ASP A 398 -9.87 -29.68 -29.08
N PHE A 399 -10.26 -28.85 -28.10
CA PHE A 399 -10.15 -29.17 -26.68
C PHE A 399 -10.91 -30.45 -26.30
N GLU A 400 -12.13 -30.63 -26.83
CA GLU A 400 -12.94 -31.82 -26.52
C GLU A 400 -12.29 -33.10 -27.03
N TYR A 401 -11.79 -33.08 -28.27
CA TYR A 401 -11.12 -34.23 -28.88
C TYR A 401 -9.81 -34.57 -28.19
N ILE A 402 -9.00 -33.56 -27.87
CA ILE A 402 -7.71 -33.75 -27.16
C ILE A 402 -7.96 -34.27 -25.74
N SER A 403 -8.94 -33.71 -25.03
CA SER A 403 -9.38 -34.19 -23.71
C SER A 403 -9.82 -35.65 -23.76
N TYR A 404 -10.62 -36.02 -24.77
CA TYR A 404 -11.04 -37.41 -24.98
C TYR A 404 -9.84 -38.35 -25.15
N VAL A 405 -8.86 -37.98 -25.97
CA VAL A 405 -7.66 -38.78 -26.19
C VAL A 405 -6.86 -38.96 -24.90
N PHE A 406 -6.59 -37.88 -24.15
CA PHE A 406 -5.84 -37.98 -22.90
C PHE A 406 -6.57 -38.81 -21.85
N ARG A 407 -7.88 -38.60 -21.67
CA ARG A 407 -8.67 -39.40 -20.72
C ARG A 407 -8.74 -40.87 -21.12
N ASN A 408 -8.83 -41.18 -22.41
CA ASN A 408 -8.82 -42.56 -22.89
C ASN A 408 -7.46 -43.24 -22.67
N ARG A 409 -6.35 -42.52 -22.81
CA ARG A 409 -5.00 -43.03 -22.46
C ARG A 409 -4.87 -43.28 -20.96
N LEU A 410 -5.30 -42.33 -20.12
CA LEU A 410 -5.28 -42.46 -18.66
C LEU A 410 -6.10 -43.65 -18.15
N SER A 411 -7.24 -43.96 -18.78
CA SER A 411 -8.08 -45.09 -18.39
C SER A 411 -7.58 -46.45 -18.87
N HIS A 412 -6.62 -46.50 -19.80
CA HIS A 412 -6.06 -47.74 -20.37
C HIS A 412 -4.52 -47.82 -20.25
N PRO A 413 -3.95 -47.73 -19.03
CA PRO A 413 -2.50 -47.67 -18.83
C PRO A 413 -1.75 -48.92 -19.29
N SER A 414 -2.43 -50.07 -19.38
CA SER A 414 -1.86 -51.32 -19.92
C SER A 414 -1.61 -51.26 -21.43
N THR A 415 -2.37 -50.43 -22.15
CA THR A 415 -2.26 -50.24 -23.60
C THR A 415 -1.45 -48.98 -23.90
N PHE A 416 -1.64 -47.91 -23.12
CA PHE A 416 -0.96 -46.63 -23.27
C PHE A 416 -0.16 -46.32 -21.98
N PRO A 417 1.10 -46.75 -21.89
CA PRO A 417 1.89 -46.57 -20.67
C PRO A 417 2.32 -45.11 -20.41
N ARG A 418 2.12 -44.21 -21.39
CA ARG A 418 2.50 -42.78 -21.32
C ARG A 418 1.45 -41.93 -22.06
N LEU A 419 1.37 -40.65 -21.71
CA LEU A 419 0.54 -39.68 -22.42
C LEU A 419 1.14 -39.29 -23.77
N GLU A 420 2.48 -39.25 -23.87
CA GLU A 420 3.23 -38.87 -25.10
C GLU A 420 2.81 -37.50 -25.64
N SER A 421 2.75 -36.50 -24.76
CA SER A 421 2.47 -35.11 -25.13
C SER A 421 3.77 -34.32 -25.20
N ASP A 422 4.05 -33.71 -26.36
CA ASP A 422 5.21 -32.84 -26.55
C ASP A 422 5.14 -31.60 -25.65
N ALA A 423 3.94 -31.19 -25.23
CA ALA A 423 3.75 -30.11 -24.27
C ALA A 423 4.32 -30.38 -22.86
N THR A 424 4.67 -31.63 -22.55
CA THR A 424 5.20 -32.03 -21.23
C THR A 424 6.70 -32.30 -21.22
N VAL A 425 7.37 -32.17 -22.37
CA VAL A 425 8.81 -32.44 -22.59
C VAL A 425 9.56 -31.12 -22.68
#